data_AF-A0A126QMK8-F1
#
_entry.id   AF-A0A126QMK8-F1
#
_cell.length_a   1.000
_cell.length_b   1.000
_cell.length_c   1.000
_cell.angle_alpha   90.00
_cell.angle_beta   90.00
_cell.angle_gamma   90.00
#
_symmetry.space_group_name_H-M   'P 1'
#
loop_
_entity.id
_entity.type
_entity.pdbx_description
1 polymer ?
#
loop_
_entity_poly.entity_id
_entity_poly.type
_entity_poly.pdbx_seq_one_letter_code
_entity_poly.pdbx_strand_id
1 'polypeptide(L)' 'MSSFTEADLPTDVHHGEMITLGDGTTVRFESNGEAKNIMVNDGFEPACTLFPGNDYTVQTSQGSYKITCEFGDSMHVEKI' A
#
# COMPACT_ATOMS: atom_id res chain seq x y z
N MET A 1 7.14 -2.97 -14.97
CA MET A 1 6.61 -2.71 -13.63
C MET A 1 5.95 -1.35 -13.68
N SER A 2 4.63 -1.30 -13.49
CA SER A 2 3.91 -0.04 -13.37
C SER A 2 4.30 0.60 -12.04
N SER A 3 4.65 1.89 -12.04
CA SER A 3 4.91 2.65 -10.81
C SER A 3 3.84 3.72 -10.71
N PHE A 4 3.01 3.64 -9.67
CA PHE A 4 2.02 4.66 -9.36
C PHE A 4 2.65 5.79 -8.55
N THR A 5 2.01 6.95 -8.60
CA THR A 5 2.37 8.13 -7.82
C THR A 5 1.16 8.60 -7.02
N GLU A 6 1.37 9.52 -6.07
CA GLU A 6 0.27 10.16 -5.34
C GLU A 6 -0.80 10.76 -6.26
N ALA A 7 -0.43 11.23 -7.46
CA ALA A 7 -1.37 11.81 -8.42
C ALA A 7 -2.36 10.80 -9.01
N ASP A 8 -2.08 9.51 -8.88
CA ASP A 8 -2.94 8.42 -9.36
C ASP A 8 -3.97 7.97 -8.32
N LEU A 9 -3.91 8.51 -7.09
CA LEU A 9 -4.84 8.15 -6.03
C LEU A 9 -6.27 8.65 -6.30
N PRO A 10 -7.32 7.86 -5.98
CA PRO A 10 -7.26 6.51 -5.43
C PRO A 10 -6.95 5.47 -6.52
N THR A 11 -6.12 4.47 -6.19
CA THR A 11 -5.74 3.42 -7.14
C THR A 11 -5.62 2.06 -6.47
N ASP A 12 -5.82 1.01 -7.26
CA ASP A 12 -5.45 -0.35 -6.91
C ASP A 12 -4.00 -0.59 -7.33
N VAL A 13 -3.22 -1.18 -6.42
CA VAL A 13 -1.83 -1.59 -6.64
C VAL A 13 -1.81 -3.11 -6.61
N HIS A 14 -1.30 -3.75 -7.65
CA HIS A 14 -1.21 -5.22 -7.75
C HIS A 14 0.12 -5.76 -7.22
N HIS A 15 0.22 -7.08 -7.06
CA HIS A 15 1.45 -7.71 -6.58
C HIS A 15 2.63 -7.40 -7.52
N GLY A 16 3.75 -7.01 -6.95
CA GLY A 16 4.94 -6.58 -7.70
C GLY A 16 4.87 -5.15 -8.23
N GLU A 17 3.76 -4.44 -8.01
CA GLU A 17 3.65 -3.00 -8.23
C GLU A 17 3.90 -2.21 -6.93
N MET A 18 4.13 -0.91 -7.09
CA MET A 18 4.46 0.00 -6.00
C MET A 18 3.87 1.37 -6.29
N ILE A 19 3.48 2.07 -5.22
CA ILE A 19 3.12 3.48 -5.26
C ILE A 19 4.14 4.33 -4.50
N THR A 20 4.49 5.48 -5.06
CA THR A 20 5.30 6.51 -4.40
C THR A 20 4.41 7.67 -3.95
N LEU A 21 4.38 7.92 -2.64
CA LEU A 21 3.61 8.99 -1.99
C LEU A 21 4.34 10.34 -2.09
N GLY A 22 3.67 11.43 -1.68
CA GLY A 22 4.12 12.81 -1.91
C GLY A 22 5.49 13.17 -1.32
N ASP A 23 5.91 12.52 -0.24
CA ASP A 23 7.22 12.74 0.37
C ASP A 23 8.29 11.72 -0.06
N GLY A 24 7.99 10.92 -1.09
CA GLY A 24 8.87 9.87 -1.58
C GLY A 24 8.72 8.54 -0.84
N THR A 25 7.87 8.46 0.20
CA THR A 25 7.54 7.19 0.85
C THR A 25 7.00 6.20 -0.19
N THR A 26 7.55 4.99 -0.24
CA THR A 26 7.04 3.95 -1.14
C THR A 26 6.21 2.93 -0.38
N VAL A 27 5.15 2.45 -1.01
CA VAL A 27 4.28 1.41 -0.46
C VAL A 27 4.08 0.33 -1.51
N ARG A 28 4.26 -0.91 -1.09
CA ARG A 28 3.97 -2.12 -1.86
C ARG A 28 3.39 -3.17 -0.92
N PHE A 29 2.90 -4.27 -1.47
CA PHE A 29 2.57 -5.43 -0.64
C PHE A 29 3.26 -6.70 -1.13
N GLU A 30 3.43 -7.63 -0.20
CA GLU A 30 3.75 -9.03 -0.48
C GLU A 30 2.57 -9.90 -0.05
N SER A 31 2.12 -10.78 -0.93
CA SER A 31 1.02 -11.70 -0.64
C SER A 31 1.46 -12.75 0.39
N ASN A 32 0.65 -12.96 1.43
CA ASN A 32 0.88 -13.93 2.49
C ASN A 32 -0.40 -14.77 2.71
N GLY A 33 -0.68 -15.66 1.75
CA GLY A 33 -1.99 -16.30 1.64
C GLY A 33 -3.05 -15.26 1.25
N GLU A 34 -4.10 -15.12 2.07
CA GLU A 34 -5.15 -14.12 1.89
C GLU A 34 -4.80 -12.75 2.51
N ALA A 35 -3.80 -12.71 3.41
CA ALA A 35 -3.33 -11.46 4.00
C ALA A 35 -2.28 -10.79 3.11
N LYS A 36 -2.13 -9.48 3.28
CA LYS A 36 -1.14 -8.67 2.56
C LYS A 36 -0.16 -8.07 3.55
N ASN A 37 1.12 -8.41 3.39
CA ASN A 37 2.20 -7.80 4.13
C ASN A 37 2.49 -6.44 3.49
N ILE A 38 2.07 -5.36 4.14
CA ILE A 38 2.30 -4.00 3.70
C ILE A 38 3.75 -3.65 3.99
N MET A 39 4.50 -3.35 2.94
CA MET A 39 5.90 -3.01 2.99
C MET A 39 6.04 -1.52 2.69
N VAL A 40 6.69 -0.79 3.59
CA VAL A 40 6.91 0.65 3.47
C VAL A 40 8.41 0.90 3.28
N ASN A 41 8.76 1.68 2.26
CA ASN A 41 10.14 1.93 1.84
C ASN A 41 10.90 0.62 1.59
N ASP A 42 12.20 0.61 1.87
CA ASP A 42 13.08 -0.55 1.76
C ASP A 42 13.09 -1.40 3.06
N GLY A 43 11.98 -1.40 3.80
CA GLY A 43 11.82 -2.20 5.01
C GLY A 43 11.92 -3.70 4.71
N PHE A 44 12.71 -4.43 5.52
CA PHE A 44 12.81 -5.89 5.45
C PHE A 44 11.66 -6.61 6.16
N GLU A 45 11.02 -5.94 7.12
CA GLU A 45 9.87 -6.45 7.86
C GLU A 45 8.60 -5.72 7.42
N PRO A 46 7.44 -6.41 7.38
CA PRO A 46 6.18 -5.76 7.07
C PRO A 46 5.84 -4.72 8.14
N ALA A 47 5.46 -3.53 7.70
CA ALA A 47 4.91 -2.49 8.58
C ALA A 47 3.55 -2.93 9.16
N CYS A 48 2.80 -3.74 8.40
CA CYS A 48 1.53 -4.32 8.83
C CYS A 48 1.24 -5.61 8.03
N THR A 49 0.66 -6.62 8.66
CA THR A 49 -0.03 -7.72 7.96
C THR A 49 -1.51 -7.42 7.93
N LEU A 50 -2.02 -7.00 6.77
CA LEU A 50 -3.38 -6.53 6.57
C LEU A 50 -4.27 -7.65 6.03
N PHE A 51 -5.32 -7.98 6.78
CA PHE A 51 -6.33 -8.96 6.38
C PHE A 51 -7.48 -8.29 5.62
N PRO A 52 -8.16 -9.01 4.71
CA PRO A 52 -9.31 -8.48 3.98
C PRO A 52 -10.37 -7.87 4.90
N GLY A 53 -10.85 -6.67 4.55
CA GLY A 53 -11.85 -5.92 5.33
C GLY A 53 -11.28 -5.07 6.48
N ASN A 54 -9.97 -5.09 6.70
CA ASN A 54 -9.28 -4.17 7.61
C ASN A 54 -8.61 -3.03 6.83
N ASP A 55 -8.22 -1.98 7.54
CA ASP A 55 -7.42 -0.89 7.01
C ASP A 55 -6.11 -0.68 7.78
N TYR A 56 -5.16 -0.04 7.11
CA TYR A 56 -3.91 0.44 7.68
C TYR A 56 -3.64 1.83 7.15
N THR A 57 -3.22 2.75 8.02
CA THR A 57 -2.92 4.13 7.63
C THR A 57 -1.42 4.37 7.66
N VAL A 58 -0.88 4.81 6.52
CA VAL A 58 0.49 5.32 6.40
C VAL A 58 0.47 6.82 6.67
N GLN A 59 1.23 7.26 7.67
CA GLN A 59 1.42 8.67 8.00
C GLN A 59 2.70 9.17 7.36
N THR A 60 2.58 10.22 6.54
CA THR A 60 3.72 10.87 5.91
C THR A 60 3.77 12.35 6.26
N SER A 61 4.83 13.05 5.86
CA SER A 61 4.91 14.50 6.05
C SER A 61 3.91 15.30 5.20
N GLN A 62 3.31 14.68 4.17
CA GLN A 62 2.42 15.31 3.18
C GLN A 62 0.94 14.88 3.31
N GLY A 63 0.63 14.03 4.28
CA GLY A 63 -0.74 13.60 4.57
C GLY A 63 -0.82 12.20 5.15
N SER A 64 -2.05 11.72 5.28
CA SER A 64 -2.36 10.36 5.70
C SER A 64 -2.94 9.59 4.52
N TYR A 65 -2.55 8.32 4.39
CA TYR A 65 -2.98 7.47 3.29
C TYR A 65 -3.55 6.19 3.86
N LYS A 66 -4.79 5.88 3.48
CA LYS A 66 -5.46 4.67 3.90
C LYS A 66 -5.20 3.57 2.88
N ILE A 67 -4.80 2.42 3.38
CA ILE A 67 -4.59 1.19 2.63
C ILE A 67 -5.65 0.21 3.08
N THR A 68 -6.38 -0.34 2.13
CA THR A 68 -7.31 -1.45 2.38
C THR A 68 -6.96 -2.61 1.46
N CYS A 69 -7.40 -3.80 1.85
CA CYS A 69 -7.34 -4.94 0.95
C CYS A 69 -8.66 -5.71 0.95
N GLU A 70 -8.97 -6.27 -0.22
CA GLU A 70 -10.02 -7.25 -0.39
C GLU A 70 -9.40 -8.61 -0.79
N PHE A 71 -10.26 -9.61 -0.97
CA PHE A 71 -9.87 -10.88 -1.58
C PHE A 71 -9.33 -10.64 -3.00
N GLY A 72 -8.27 -11.36 -3.37
CA GLY A 72 -7.56 -11.16 -4.63
C GLY A 72 -6.18 -10.54 -4.44
N ASP A 73 -5.53 -10.20 -5.55
CA ASP A 73 -4.11 -9.85 -5.60
C ASP A 73 -3.89 -8.33 -5.83
N SER A 74 -4.60 -7.52 -5.04
CA SER A 74 -4.46 -6.06 -5.02
C SER A 74 -4.67 -5.47 -3.63
N MET A 75 -4.05 -4.32 -3.39
CA MET A 75 -4.40 -3.41 -2.30
C MET A 75 -4.94 -2.11 -2.89
N HIS A 76 -5.90 -1.50 -2.21
CA HIS A 76 -6.45 -0.20 -2.58
C HIS A 76 -5.80 0.89 -1.73
N VAL A 77 -5.35 1.97 -2.36
CA VAL A 77 -4.70 3.10 -1.69
C VAL A 77 -5.47 4.38 -1.98
N GLU A 78 -5.80 5.13 -0.94
CA GLU A 78 -6.47 6.43 -1.03
C GLU A 78 -5.85 7.46 -0.07
N LYS A 79 -5.95 8.75 -0.40
CA LYS A 79 -5.54 9.85 0.48
C LYS A 79 -6.72 10.28 1.34
N ILE A 80 -6.49 10.50 2.64
CA ILE A 80 -7.50 10.97 3.61
C ILE A 80 -7.15 12.35 4.19
#